data_AF-A0A1Y2R4A9-F1
#
_entry.id   AF-A0A1Y2R4A9-F1
#
_cell.length_a   1.000
_cell.length_b   1.000
_cell.length_c   1.000
_cell.angle_alpha   90.00
_cell.angle_beta   90.00
_cell.angle_gamma   90.00
#
_symmetry.space_group_name_H-M   'P 1'
#
loop_
_entity.id
_entity.type
_entity.pdbx_description
1 polymer ?
#
loop_
_entity_poly.entity_id
_entity_poly.type
_entity_poly.pdbx_seq_one_letter_code
_entity_poly.pdbx_strand_id
1 'polypeptide(L)'
;MSIGQPTAPRPPNPMTTRSASSFARTQTSTGTPASYEAALSELEQLVSQLDAGQLPLEQLLTHYQRGAELLAFCRARLDAVENQIKVLEGGELKPWDAA
;
A
#
# COMPACT_ATOMS: atom_id res chain seq x y z
N MET A 1 52.17 -12.72 57.00
CA MET A 1 51.80 -14.05 56.48
C MET A 1 50.58 -13.91 55.58
N SER A 2 50.65 -14.49 54.38
CA SER A 2 49.65 -14.46 53.32
C SER A 2 48.29 -15.02 53.72
N ILE A 3 47.23 -14.43 53.19
CA ILE A 3 46.20 -15.18 52.45
C ILE A 3 45.55 -14.23 51.44
N GLY A 4 45.96 -14.37 50.18
CA GLY A 4 45.28 -13.76 49.06
C GLY A 4 43.97 -14.50 48.77
N GLN A 5 42.89 -13.75 48.61
CA GLN A 5 41.74 -14.20 47.84
C GLN A 5 41.76 -13.46 46.50
N PRO A 6 41.79 -14.15 45.36
CA PRO A 6 41.50 -13.53 44.08
C PRO A 6 39.99 -13.31 43.98
N THR A 7 39.53 -12.06 44.10
CA THR A 7 38.16 -11.71 43.74
C THR A 7 38.03 -11.82 42.22
N ALA A 8 37.45 -12.92 41.75
CA ALA A 8 37.10 -13.09 40.35
C ALA A 8 36.11 -11.99 39.92
N PRO A 9 36.31 -11.31 38.78
CA PRO A 9 35.29 -10.42 38.25
C PRO A 9 34.08 -11.25 37.78
N ARG A 10 32.88 -10.90 38.25
CA ARG A 10 31.62 -11.48 37.75
C ARG A 10 31.52 -11.23 36.24
N PRO A 11 31.11 -12.21 35.42
CA PRO A 11 30.82 -11.94 34.03
C PRO A 11 29.61 -10.97 33.95
N PRO A 12 29.62 -9.96 33.06
CA PRO A 12 28.40 -9.21 32.78
C PRO A 12 27.38 -10.13 32.11
N ASN A 13 26.15 -10.14 32.62
CA ASN A 13 25.02 -10.76 31.93
C ASN A 13 24.96 -10.23 30.48
N PRO A 14 24.84 -11.08 29.44
CA PRO A 14 24.44 -10.59 28.15
C PRO A 14 22.95 -10.20 28.23
N MET A 15 22.66 -8.92 28.46
CA MET A 15 21.40 -8.33 28.00
C MET A 15 21.50 -8.15 26.48
N THR A 16 21.52 -9.27 25.76
CA THR A 16 21.09 -9.34 24.37
C THR A 16 19.84 -10.21 24.44
N THR A 17 18.65 -9.65 24.27
CA THR A 17 18.18 -9.30 22.93
C THR A 17 17.52 -7.93 22.94
N ARG A 18 18.21 -6.97 22.34
CA ARG A 18 17.59 -5.80 21.73
C ARG A 18 16.69 -6.32 20.61
N SER A 19 15.47 -6.72 20.94
CA SER A 19 14.41 -6.94 19.95
C SER A 19 13.94 -5.56 19.51
N ALA A 20 14.79 -4.88 18.75
CA ALA A 20 14.33 -3.96 17.75
C ALA A 20 13.60 -4.82 16.72
N SER A 21 12.36 -5.20 17.06
CA SER A 21 11.39 -5.58 16.05
C SER A 21 11.18 -4.33 15.23
N SER A 22 11.97 -4.28 14.18
CA SER A 22 11.75 -3.54 12.96
C SER A 22 10.25 -3.58 12.69
N PHE A 23 9.53 -2.56 13.15
CA PHE A 23 8.27 -2.19 12.54
C PHE A 23 8.66 -1.81 11.13
N ALA A 24 8.58 -2.82 10.26
CA ALA A 24 8.78 -2.72 8.85
C ALA A 24 8.02 -1.47 8.41
N ARG A 25 8.80 -0.46 8.01
CA ARG A 25 8.29 0.68 7.28
C ARG A 25 7.48 0.07 6.14
N THR A 26 6.15 0.15 6.22
CA THR A 26 5.29 -0.02 5.07
C THR A 26 5.63 1.13 4.13
N GLN A 27 6.70 0.93 3.37
CA GLN A 27 7.01 1.73 2.20
C GLN A 27 5.90 1.40 1.21
N THR A 28 4.86 2.22 1.20
CA THR A 28 3.94 2.33 0.07
C THR A 28 4.78 2.87 -1.09
N SER A 29 5.29 1.93 -1.87
CA SER A 29 6.10 2.16 -3.06
C SER A 29 5.41 3.14 -4.00
N THR A 30 6.17 4.13 -4.44
CA THR A 30 5.88 5.00 -5.57
C THR A 30 5.88 4.15 -6.85
N GLY A 31 4.80 3.42 -7.09
CA GLY A 31 4.61 2.52 -8.22
C GLY A 31 3.12 2.32 -8.44
N THR A 32 2.73 2.07 -9.69
CA THR A 32 1.36 1.91 -10.17
C THR A 32 0.43 1.28 -9.11
N PRO A 33 -0.73 1.89 -8.79
CA PRO A 33 -1.56 1.45 -7.69
C PRO A 33 -1.92 -0.03 -7.83
N ALA A 34 -1.66 -0.80 -6.77
CA ALA A 34 -1.85 -2.24 -6.78
C ALA A 34 -3.34 -2.64 -6.85
N SER A 35 -4.23 -1.77 -6.40
CA SER A 35 -5.67 -2.02 -6.29
C SER A 35 -6.51 -0.80 -6.69
N TYR A 36 -7.78 -1.05 -7.01
CA TYR A 36 -8.77 0.01 -7.29
C TYR A 36 -8.86 1.01 -6.13
N GLU A 37 -8.94 0.52 -4.89
CA GLU A 37 -9.00 1.39 -3.70
C GLU A 37 -7.74 2.23 -3.51
N ALA A 38 -6.56 1.67 -3.80
CA ALA A 38 -5.31 2.45 -3.75
C ALA A 38 -5.29 3.56 -4.81
N ALA A 39 -5.75 3.26 -6.04
CA ALA A 39 -5.85 4.24 -7.11
C ALA A 39 -6.85 5.36 -6.77
N LEU A 40 -7.99 5.00 -6.16
CA LEU A 40 -9.00 5.94 -5.72
C LEU A 40 -8.48 6.86 -4.60
N SER A 41 -7.81 6.29 -3.60
CA SER A 41 -7.25 7.07 -2.49
C SER A 41 -6.16 8.04 -2.96
N GLU A 42 -5.31 7.62 -3.90
CA GLU A 42 -4.31 8.51 -4.52
C GLU A 42 -4.97 9.64 -5.31
N LEU A 43 -6.05 9.36 -6.03
CA LEU A 43 -6.83 10.36 -6.77
C LEU A 43 -7.46 11.40 -5.82
N GLU A 44 -8.05 10.96 -4.70
CA GLU A 44 -8.65 11.85 -3.68
C GLU A 44 -7.61 12.77 -3.04
N GLN A 45 -6.41 12.24 -2.73
CA GLN A 45 -5.29 13.03 -2.23
C GLN A 45 -4.83 14.06 -3.25
N LEU A 46 -4.80 13.68 -4.53
CA LEU A 46 -4.39 14.55 -5.62
C LEU A 46 -5.39 15.68 -5.84
N VAL A 47 -6.69 15.37 -5.87
CA VAL A 47 -7.77 16.36 -5.95
C VAL A 47 -7.76 17.31 -4.75
N SER A 48 -7.53 16.79 -3.54
CA SER A 48 -7.43 17.61 -2.32
C SER A 48 -6.28 18.62 -2.39
N GLN A 49 -5.14 18.22 -2.99
CA GLN A 49 -4.00 19.12 -3.20
C GLN A 49 -4.28 20.19 -4.28
N LEU A 50 -5.06 19.85 -5.31
CA LEU A 50 -5.51 20.81 -6.33
C LEU A 50 -6.49 21.83 -5.74
N ASP A 51 -7.43 21.37 -4.91
CA ASP A 51 -8.44 22.22 -4.25
C ASP A 51 -7.82 23.17 -3.23
N ALA A 52 -6.77 22.72 -2.52
CA ALA A 52 -6.00 23.56 -1.63
C ALA A 52 -5.31 24.76 -2.34
N GLY A 53 -5.25 24.77 -3.68
CA GLY A 53 -4.76 25.89 -4.48
C GLY A 53 -3.28 26.23 -4.26
N GLN A 54 -2.55 25.35 -3.58
CA GLN A 54 -1.18 25.58 -3.14
C GLN A 54 -0.14 24.99 -4.11
N LEU A 55 -0.61 24.45 -5.24
CA LEU A 55 0.23 23.87 -6.28
C LEU A 55 0.76 24.93 -7.25
N PRO A 56 2.08 24.97 -7.51
CA PRO A 56 2.63 25.80 -8.56
C PRO A 56 2.17 25.30 -9.95
N LEU A 57 2.11 26.22 -10.91
CA LEU A 57 1.61 25.96 -12.28
C LEU A 57 2.30 24.77 -12.97
N GLU A 58 3.61 24.61 -12.76
CA GLU A 58 4.39 23.48 -13.28
C GLU A 58 3.90 22.11 -12.75
N GLN A 59 3.47 22.05 -11.49
CA GLN A 59 3.02 20.80 -10.87
C GLN A 59 1.55 20.49 -11.19
N LEU A 60 0.75 21.50 -11.54
CA LEU A 60 -0.66 21.32 -11.92
C LEU A 60 -0.80 20.37 -13.12
N LEU A 61 0.05 20.50 -14.13
CA LEU A 61 0.00 19.64 -15.31
C LEU A 61 0.37 18.20 -14.95
N THR A 62 1.41 18.00 -14.15
CA THR A 62 1.85 16.67 -13.68
C THR A 62 0.77 15.99 -12.84
N HIS A 63 0.16 16.73 -11.91
CA HIS A 63 -0.93 16.22 -11.08
C HIS A 63 -2.15 15.87 -11.95
N TYR A 64 -2.51 16.71 -12.90
CA TYR A 64 -3.60 16.42 -13.83
C TYR A 64 -3.34 15.15 -14.66
N GLN A 65 -2.12 15.01 -15.21
CA GLN A 65 -1.70 13.84 -15.97
C GLN A 65 -1.82 12.57 -15.12
N ARG A 66 -1.30 12.60 -13.89
CA ARG A 66 -1.39 11.49 -12.94
C ARG A 66 -2.83 11.15 -12.58
N GLY A 67 -3.68 12.15 -12.35
CA GLY A 67 -5.11 11.96 -12.12
C GLY A 67 -5.80 11.27 -13.28
N ALA A 68 -5.47 11.63 -14.53
CA ALA A 68 -6.00 10.99 -15.72
C ALA A 68 -5.56 9.51 -15.84
N GLU A 69 -4.31 9.18 -15.49
CA GLU A 69 -3.82 7.80 -15.45
C GLU A 69 -4.57 6.96 -14.40
N LEU A 70 -4.78 7.51 -13.21
CA LEU A 70 -5.53 6.86 -12.13
C LEU A 70 -6.99 6.62 -12.55
N LEU A 71 -7.63 7.59 -13.19
CA LEU A 71 -8.99 7.44 -13.72
C LEU A 71 -9.07 6.32 -14.76
N ALA A 72 -8.13 6.29 -15.71
CA ALA A 72 -8.06 5.27 -16.74
C ALA A 72 -7.87 3.86 -16.14
N PHE A 73 -7.04 3.75 -15.11
CA PHE A 73 -6.85 2.49 -14.37
C PHE A 73 -8.13 2.03 -13.68
N CYS A 74 -8.82 2.92 -12.97
CA CYS A 74 -10.09 2.62 -12.30
C CYS A 74 -11.14 2.13 -13.31
N ARG A 75 -11.24 2.79 -14.46
CA ARG A 75 -12.16 2.41 -15.53
C ARG A 75 -11.81 1.03 -16.09
N ALA A 76 -10.54 0.80 -16.42
CA ALA A 76 -10.08 -0.49 -16.94
C ALA A 76 -10.35 -1.65 -15.97
N ARG A 77 -10.24 -1.42 -14.65
CA ARG A 77 -10.60 -2.43 -13.64
C ARG A 77 -12.09 -2.77 -13.65
N LEU A 78 -12.95 -1.77 -13.76
CA LEU A 78 -14.40 -1.98 -13.88
C LEU A 78 -14.75 -2.73 -15.17
N ASP A 79 -14.18 -2.34 -16.31
CA ASP A 79 -14.40 -3.03 -17.59
C ASP A 79 -13.89 -4.48 -17.55
N ALA A 80 -12.77 -4.75 -16.86
CA ALA A 80 -12.26 -6.10 -16.67
C ALA A 80 -13.23 -6.98 -15.85
N VAL A 81 -13.78 -6.43 -14.75
CA VAL A 81 -14.78 -7.13 -13.93
C VAL A 81 -16.07 -7.37 -14.72
N GLU A 82 -16.55 -6.36 -15.47
CA GLU A 82 -17.73 -6.50 -16.32
C GLU A 82 -17.55 -7.59 -17.38
N ASN A 83 -16.38 -7.65 -18.01
CA ASN A 83 -16.06 -8.71 -18.96
C ASN A 83 -15.97 -10.10 -18.29
N GLN A 84 -15.43 -10.19 -17.07
CA GLN A 84 -15.43 -11.46 -16.32
C GLN A 84 -16.85 -11.92 -16.00
N ILE A 85 -17.75 -11.00 -15.61
CA ILE A 85 -19.17 -11.31 -15.38
C ILE A 85 -19.83 -11.79 -16.68
N LYS A 86 -19.65 -11.08 -17.79
CA LYS A 86 -20.20 -11.46 -19.11
C LYS A 86 -19.72 -12.84 -19.58
N VAL A 87 -18.45 -13.18 -19.34
CA VAL A 87 -17.92 -14.51 -19.66
C VAL A 87 -18.54 -15.60 -18.78
N LEU A 88 -18.78 -15.30 -17.50
CA LEU A 88 -19.48 -16.22 -16.58
C LEU A 88 -20.95 -16.40 -16.98
N GLU A 89 -21.65 -15.32 -17.34
CA GLU A 89 -23.05 -15.37 -17.83
C GLU A 89 -23.16 -16.08 -19.18
N GLY A 90 -22.17 -15.92 -20.07
CA GLY A 90 -22.08 -16.65 -21.33
C GLY A 90 -21.58 -18.09 -21.21
N GLY A 91 -21.04 -18.49 -20.05
CA GLY A 91 -20.46 -19.80 -19.79
C GLY A 91 -21.32 -20.72 -18.93
N GLU A 92 -22.09 -20.19 -17.98
CA GLU A 92 -23.02 -20.98 -17.17
C GLU A 92 -24.10 -20.11 -16.53
N LEU A 93 -25.22 -19.94 -17.22
CA LEU A 93 -26.51 -19.69 -16.57
C LEU A 93 -27.55 -20.64 -17.15
N LYS A 94 -27.60 -21.84 -16.53
CA LYS A 94 -28.84 -22.62 -16.47
C LYS A 94 -29.93 -21.69 -15.93
N PRO A 95 -31.08 -21.52 -16.60
CA PRO A 95 -32.18 -20.77 -16.00
C PRO A 95 -32.54 -21.45 -14.70
N TRP A 96 -32.37 -20.74 -13.59
CA TRP A 96 -32.97 -21.14 -12.32
C TRP A 96 -34.47 -20.89 -12.46
N ASP A 97 -35.17 -21.86 -13.03
CA ASP A 97 -36.61 -22.03 -12.84
C ASP A 97 -36.82 -22.34 -11.35
N ALA A 98 -37.03 -21.28 -10.57
CA ALA A 98 -37.66 -21.40 -9.28
C ALA A 98 -39.15 -21.73 -9.53
N ALA A 99 -39.52 -22.97 -9.20
CA ALA A 99 -40.86 -23.53 -9.27
C ALA A 99 -41.92 -22.73 -8.49
#